data_AF-A0A258D0J0-F1
#
_entry.id   AF-A0A258D0J0-F1
#
_cell.length_a   1.000
_cell.length_b   1.000
_cell.length_c   1.000
_cell.angle_alpha   90.00
_cell.angle_beta   90.00
_cell.angle_gamma   90.00
#
_symmetry.space_group_name_H-M   'P 1'
#
loop_
_entity.id
_entity.type
_entity.pdbx_description
1 polymer ?
#
loop_
_entity_poly.entity_id
_entity_poly.type
_entity_poly.pdbx_seq_one_letter_code
_entity_poly.pdbx_strand_id
1 'polypeptide(L)'
;MSRKSALESSASVLAQADVGASGIHPSVIANAMGDSASAEALDRLNRAAQDTKNVDNAKALARAIQAVQLQDYAKADKLALKLLEKDERLGLAWHILAIAREKTGDFASSLKAYEAALALLADHGPVAGDLGRLAFRMNMPELAAKFFAHYRLARPSDVEGANNLACALRELNREGEAIEVLKAALGANPGATALWNTLGTVLCNIGDAAGSIVFFDEALRLAPDFAKAYHNRAFAKLDLGEIEGALADCEAAMRNPGSPEDLAMMQFARATILLALGRVAEGWEAYESRFSPALTDAPRFQIPGTRWSGQDLKGKSLMITTEQGLGDEVMFANMLPDIVEAIGPDGFLSLAVERRL
;
A
#
# COMPACT_ATOMS: atom_id res chain seq x y z
N MET A 1 44.95 -3.34 22.00
CA MET A 1 44.60 -3.52 23.43
C MET A 1 44.42 -2.11 24.00
N SER A 2 43.33 -1.64 24.62
CA SER A 2 42.17 -2.25 25.25
C SER A 2 41.00 -1.22 25.28
N ARG A 3 39.79 -1.73 25.00
CA ARG A 3 38.44 -1.42 25.50
C ARG A 3 38.15 -0.18 26.37
N LYS A 4 37.00 0.43 26.04
CA LYS A 4 35.93 0.97 26.93
C LYS A 4 36.25 2.18 27.82
N SER A 5 35.71 3.35 27.46
CA SER A 5 34.74 4.13 28.28
C SER A 5 34.65 5.57 27.76
N ALA A 6 33.56 5.95 27.10
CA ALA A 6 33.15 7.35 26.95
C ALA A 6 31.71 7.43 26.41
N LEU A 7 30.79 6.69 27.00
CA LEU A 7 29.36 6.85 26.77
C LEU A 7 28.66 6.62 28.11
N GLU A 8 28.70 7.64 28.96
CA GLU A 8 27.81 7.80 30.12
C GLU A 8 28.00 9.23 30.65
N SER A 9 27.14 10.15 30.22
CA SER A 9 26.59 11.21 31.07
C SER A 9 25.43 11.89 30.34
N SER A 10 24.24 11.64 30.89
CA SER A 10 23.09 12.54 31.07
C SER A 10 22.64 13.38 29.87
N ALA A 11 21.49 13.03 29.26
CA ALA A 11 20.13 13.34 29.73
C ALA A 11 19.75 14.82 29.52
N SER A 12 18.57 14.99 28.91
CA SER A 12 17.73 16.19 28.99
C SER A 12 18.18 17.42 28.20
N VAL A 13 18.04 17.37 26.87
CA VAL A 13 17.42 18.44 26.05
C VAL A 13 16.77 17.74 24.85
N LEU A 14 15.59 18.19 24.41
CA LEU A 14 14.73 17.66 23.34
C LEU A 14 13.59 16.73 23.80
N ALA A 15 12.86 17.18 24.81
CA ALA A 15 11.42 16.96 24.86
C ALA A 15 10.74 18.30 24.58
N GLN A 16 10.31 18.52 23.34
CA GLN A 16 9.15 19.35 22.99
C GLN A 16 8.76 19.10 21.53
N ALA A 17 7.64 18.37 21.41
CA ALA A 17 6.61 18.39 20.37
C ALA A 17 7.03 18.62 18.90
N ASP A 18 7.14 17.52 18.15
CA ASP A 18 6.48 17.45 16.83
C ASP A 18 5.18 16.68 17.03
N VAL A 19 4.10 17.42 17.21
CA VAL A 19 2.74 16.92 16.98
C VAL A 19 2.39 17.38 15.58
N GLY A 20 2.37 16.47 14.60
CA GLY A 20 1.90 16.82 13.25
C GLY A 20 2.66 16.12 12.12
N ALA A 21 2.40 14.82 11.98
CA ALA A 21 2.31 14.10 10.71
C ALA A 21 2.36 12.61 11.07
N SER A 22 1.20 11.96 11.16
CA SER A 22 1.17 10.49 11.10
C SER A 22 1.76 10.11 9.74
N GLY A 23 3.01 9.66 9.72
CA GLY A 23 3.69 9.24 8.50
C GLY A 23 2.79 8.25 7.75
N ILE A 24 2.47 8.58 6.51
CA ILE A 24 1.70 7.71 5.62
C ILE A 24 2.46 6.38 5.54
N HIS A 25 1.88 5.31 6.07
CA HIS A 25 2.51 4.00 6.08
C HIS A 25 2.78 3.53 4.63
N PRO A 26 3.97 2.97 4.32
CA PRO A 26 4.34 2.53 2.97
C PRO A 26 3.41 1.52 2.30
N SER A 27 2.52 0.86 3.05
CA SER A 27 1.53 -0.09 2.52
C SER A 27 0.39 0.56 1.72
N VAL A 28 0.27 1.89 1.74
CA VAL A 28 -0.82 2.66 1.09
C VAL A 28 -0.81 2.61 -0.45
N ILE A 29 0.25 2.14 -1.11
CA ILE A 29 0.47 2.45 -2.54
C ILE A 29 0.42 1.21 -3.47
N ALA A 30 0.43 -0.01 -2.92
CA ALA A 30 0.52 -1.22 -3.75
C ALA A 30 -0.69 -1.46 -4.68
N ASN A 31 -1.90 -1.03 -4.30
CA ASN A 31 -3.14 -1.27 -5.06
C ASN A 31 -3.54 -0.13 -6.01
N ALA A 32 -2.74 0.94 -6.14
CA ALA A 32 -3.09 2.09 -6.98
C ALA A 32 -2.31 2.16 -8.30
N MET A 33 -1.37 1.24 -8.54
CA MET A 33 -0.38 1.41 -9.59
C MET A 33 -0.67 0.69 -10.90
N GLY A 34 -1.79 -0.03 -11.03
CA GLY A 34 -2.11 -0.81 -12.22
C GLY A 34 -1.72 -2.29 -12.11
N ASP A 35 -2.07 -3.08 -13.12
CA ASP A 35 -1.95 -4.53 -13.11
C ASP A 35 -1.23 -5.08 -14.36
N SER A 36 -0.16 -5.84 -14.17
CA SER A 36 0.61 -6.53 -15.22
C SER A 36 -0.21 -7.60 -15.98
N ALA A 37 -1.31 -8.08 -15.39
CA ALA A 37 -2.28 -8.98 -16.00
C ALA A 37 -3.61 -8.29 -16.36
N SER A 38 -3.66 -6.96 -16.39
CA SER A 38 -4.87 -6.22 -16.83
C SER A 38 -5.27 -6.63 -18.26
N ALA A 39 -6.56 -6.46 -18.59
CA ALA A 39 -7.07 -6.75 -19.93
C ALA A 39 -6.25 -6.03 -21.02
N GLU A 40 -5.91 -4.76 -20.78
CA GLU A 40 -5.10 -3.98 -21.72
C GLU A 40 -3.66 -4.53 -21.84
N ALA A 41 -3.04 -4.96 -20.74
CA ALA A 41 -1.73 -5.60 -20.76
C ALA A 41 -1.75 -6.92 -21.56
N LEU A 42 -2.77 -7.74 -21.35
CA LEU A 42 -2.94 -9.01 -22.06
C LEU A 42 -3.23 -8.81 -23.55
N ASP A 43 -4.01 -7.79 -23.93
CA ASP A 43 -4.26 -7.45 -25.33
C ASP A 43 -2.98 -7.02 -26.06
N ARG A 44 -2.08 -6.31 -25.36
CA ARG A 44 -0.76 -5.96 -25.91
C ARG A 44 0.12 -7.19 -26.08
N LEU A 45 0.18 -8.06 -25.07
CA LEU A 45 0.92 -9.33 -25.14
C LEU A 45 0.40 -10.22 -26.27
N ASN A 46 -0.92 -10.30 -26.45
CA ASN A 46 -1.55 -11.06 -27.52
C ASN A 46 -1.16 -10.54 -28.90
N ARG A 47 -1.17 -9.21 -29.11
CA ARG A 47 -0.69 -8.61 -30.36
C ARG A 47 0.77 -8.93 -30.63
N ALA A 48 1.65 -8.74 -29.64
CA ALA A 48 3.06 -9.07 -29.78
C ALA A 48 3.30 -10.58 -30.06
N ALA A 49 2.50 -11.45 -29.45
CA ALA A 49 2.55 -12.89 -29.73
C ALA A 49 2.10 -13.22 -31.15
N GLN A 50 1.10 -12.53 -31.70
CA GLN A 50 0.65 -12.70 -33.09
C GLN A 50 1.71 -12.25 -34.10
N ASP A 51 2.49 -11.22 -33.79
CA ASP A 51 3.58 -10.71 -34.63
C ASP A 51 4.84 -11.61 -34.58
N THR A 52 4.84 -12.65 -33.75
CA THR A 52 5.95 -13.60 -33.65
C THR A 52 6.04 -14.45 -34.92
N LYS A 53 7.18 -14.35 -35.62
CA LYS A 53 7.40 -15.01 -36.92
C LYS A 53 7.20 -16.54 -36.90
N ASN A 54 7.57 -17.20 -35.82
CA ASN A 54 7.40 -18.65 -35.70
C ASN A 54 5.97 -18.96 -35.23
N VAL A 55 5.18 -19.58 -36.11
CA VAL A 55 3.76 -19.90 -35.88
C VAL A 55 3.54 -20.80 -34.66
N ASP A 56 4.43 -21.76 -34.42
CA ASP A 56 4.30 -22.66 -33.27
C ASP A 56 4.60 -21.93 -31.96
N ASN A 57 5.59 -21.04 -31.96
CA ASN A 57 5.85 -20.16 -30.82
C ASN A 57 4.68 -19.20 -30.59
N ALA A 58 4.13 -18.59 -31.63
CA ALA A 58 2.96 -17.70 -31.53
C ALA A 58 1.76 -18.43 -30.90
N LYS A 59 1.45 -19.65 -31.34
CA LYS A 59 0.38 -20.48 -30.75
C LYS A 59 0.65 -20.86 -29.29
N ALA A 60 1.89 -21.18 -28.96
CA ALA A 60 2.28 -21.54 -27.60
C ALA A 60 2.23 -20.32 -26.65
N LEU A 61 2.70 -19.15 -27.10
CA LEU A 61 2.59 -17.88 -26.39
C LEU A 61 1.13 -17.53 -26.12
N ALA A 62 0.26 -17.63 -27.12
CA ALA A 62 -1.18 -17.39 -26.96
C ALA A 62 -1.82 -18.28 -25.89
N ARG A 63 -1.42 -19.56 -25.80
CA ARG A 63 -1.90 -20.46 -24.73
C ARG A 63 -1.39 -20.05 -23.35
N ALA A 64 -0.15 -19.56 -23.26
CA ALA A 64 0.41 -19.08 -22.00
C ALA A 64 -0.27 -17.79 -21.54
N ILE A 65 -0.52 -16.84 -22.46
CA ILE A 65 -1.28 -15.61 -22.19
C ILE A 65 -2.72 -15.92 -21.77
N GLN A 66 -3.37 -16.88 -22.45
CA GLN A 66 -4.70 -17.34 -22.06
C GLN A 66 -4.72 -17.93 -20.64
N ALA A 67 -3.66 -18.64 -20.23
CA ALA A 67 -3.56 -19.13 -18.85
C ALA A 67 -3.47 -17.97 -17.85
N VAL A 68 -2.73 -16.90 -18.15
CA VAL A 68 -2.72 -15.67 -17.33
C VAL A 68 -4.11 -15.03 -17.28
N GLN A 69 -4.80 -14.93 -18.42
CA GLN A 69 -6.16 -14.37 -18.50
C GLN A 69 -7.16 -15.16 -17.65
N LEU A 70 -7.01 -16.48 -17.59
CA LEU A 70 -7.81 -17.37 -16.76
C LEU A 70 -7.34 -17.45 -15.30
N GLN A 71 -6.34 -16.63 -14.93
CA GLN A 71 -5.68 -16.64 -13.62
C GLN A 71 -5.06 -17.99 -13.21
N ASP A 72 -4.79 -18.87 -14.19
CA ASP A 72 -4.07 -20.12 -14.00
C ASP A 72 -2.57 -19.87 -14.13
N TYR A 73 -2.03 -19.12 -13.16
CA TYR A 73 -0.63 -18.67 -13.17
C TYR A 73 0.36 -19.84 -13.10
N ALA A 74 0.00 -20.93 -12.42
CA ALA A 74 0.82 -22.14 -12.37
C ALA A 74 0.96 -22.80 -13.75
N LYS A 75 -0.11 -22.80 -14.56
CA LYS A 75 -0.05 -23.26 -15.95
C LYS A 75 0.68 -22.27 -16.85
N ALA A 76 0.48 -20.96 -16.65
CA ALA A 76 1.20 -19.92 -17.40
C ALA A 76 2.72 -20.05 -17.22
N ASP A 77 3.20 -20.22 -15.98
CA ASP A 77 4.62 -20.44 -15.66
C ASP A 77 5.17 -21.67 -16.41
N LYS A 78 4.50 -22.83 -16.29
CA LYS A 78 4.91 -24.07 -16.97
C LYS A 78 4.96 -23.92 -18.49
N LEU A 79 3.98 -23.25 -19.09
CA LEU A 79 3.93 -23.02 -20.53
C LEU A 79 5.05 -22.09 -21.00
N ALA A 80 5.33 -21.03 -20.23
CA ALA A 80 6.42 -20.11 -20.51
C ALA A 80 7.79 -20.79 -20.37
N LEU A 81 8.03 -21.58 -19.32
CA LEU A 81 9.28 -22.35 -19.17
C LEU A 81 9.49 -23.33 -20.32
N LYS A 82 8.45 -24.03 -20.76
CA LYS A 82 8.54 -24.95 -21.91
C LYS A 82 8.89 -24.24 -23.23
N LEU A 83 8.50 -22.97 -23.37
CA LEU A 83 8.92 -22.14 -24.51
C LEU A 83 10.40 -21.79 -24.39
N LEU A 84 10.85 -21.40 -23.20
CA LEU A 84 12.23 -21.01 -22.92
C LEU A 84 13.21 -22.19 -23.01
N GLU A 85 12.80 -23.41 -22.68
CA GLU A 85 13.57 -24.64 -22.92
C GLU A 85 13.94 -24.85 -24.39
N LYS A 86 13.10 -24.34 -25.31
CA LYS A 86 13.35 -24.42 -26.76
C LYS A 86 14.10 -23.21 -27.29
N ASP A 87 13.80 -22.03 -26.75
CA ASP A 87 14.37 -20.76 -27.18
C ASP A 87 14.41 -19.76 -26.02
N GLU A 88 15.56 -19.67 -25.36
CA GLU A 88 15.81 -18.73 -24.27
C GLU A 88 15.83 -17.26 -24.72
N ARG A 89 15.87 -16.99 -26.03
CA ARG A 89 15.82 -15.63 -26.59
C ARG A 89 14.39 -15.13 -26.82
N LEU A 90 13.37 -15.94 -26.51
CA LEU A 90 11.98 -15.56 -26.66
C LEU A 90 11.54 -14.61 -25.53
N GLY A 91 11.78 -13.31 -25.72
CA GLY A 91 11.49 -12.27 -24.71
C GLY A 91 10.05 -12.25 -24.20
N LEU A 92 9.07 -12.56 -25.05
CA LEU A 92 7.65 -12.63 -24.63
C LEU A 92 7.39 -13.78 -23.64
N ALA A 93 8.10 -14.90 -23.76
CA ALA A 93 7.97 -16.00 -22.80
C ALA A 93 8.55 -15.61 -21.44
N TRP A 94 9.67 -14.88 -21.41
CA TRP A 94 10.19 -14.29 -20.17
C TRP A 94 9.19 -13.31 -19.54
N HIS A 95 8.55 -12.47 -20.33
CA HIS A 95 7.54 -11.52 -19.83
C HIS A 95 6.35 -12.25 -19.21
N ILE A 96 5.80 -13.26 -19.88
CA ILE A 96 4.68 -14.07 -19.35
C ILE A 96 5.10 -14.80 -18.07
N LEU A 97 6.31 -15.36 -18.05
CA LEU A 97 6.86 -16.03 -16.86
C LEU A 97 6.95 -15.06 -15.68
N ALA A 98 7.39 -13.84 -15.93
CA ALA A 98 7.52 -12.81 -14.91
C ALA A 98 6.16 -12.42 -14.31
N ILE A 99 5.13 -12.23 -15.15
CA ILE A 99 3.75 -11.96 -14.72
C ILE A 99 3.20 -13.13 -13.89
N ALA A 100 3.38 -14.36 -14.35
CA ALA A 100 2.90 -15.55 -13.63
C ALA A 100 3.52 -15.65 -12.23
N ARG A 101 4.83 -15.42 -12.12
CA ARG A 101 5.57 -15.45 -10.84
C ARG A 101 5.27 -14.28 -9.93
N GLU A 102 5.04 -13.10 -10.50
CA GLU A 102 4.55 -11.94 -9.76
C GLU A 102 3.22 -12.28 -9.08
N LYS A 103 2.28 -12.87 -9.83
CA LYS A 103 0.94 -13.18 -9.36
C LYS A 103 0.88 -14.33 -8.35
N THR A 104 1.89 -15.18 -8.31
CA THR A 104 2.04 -16.22 -7.27
C THR A 104 2.87 -15.77 -6.07
N GLY A 105 3.38 -14.53 -6.06
CA GLY A 105 4.18 -13.97 -4.97
C GLY A 105 5.67 -14.34 -4.99
N ASP A 106 6.15 -15.02 -6.03
CA ASP A 106 7.58 -15.27 -6.23
C ASP A 106 8.26 -14.05 -6.87
N PHE A 107 8.37 -12.97 -6.09
CA PHE A 107 8.89 -11.68 -6.55
C PHE A 107 10.36 -11.76 -6.96
N ALA A 108 11.17 -12.57 -6.30
CA ALA A 108 12.59 -12.72 -6.62
C ALA A 108 12.80 -13.34 -8.01
N SER A 109 12.04 -14.39 -8.34
CA SER A 109 12.11 -15.01 -9.67
C SER A 109 11.39 -14.20 -10.73
N SER A 110 10.33 -13.46 -10.35
CA SER A 110 9.64 -12.52 -11.24
C SER A 110 10.57 -11.40 -11.71
N LEU A 111 11.32 -10.78 -10.78
CA LEU A 111 12.28 -9.71 -11.10
C LEU A 111 13.30 -10.17 -12.17
N LYS A 112 13.92 -11.34 -11.98
CA LYS A 112 14.87 -11.92 -12.94
C LYS A 112 14.23 -12.17 -14.32
N ALA A 113 12.99 -12.66 -14.34
CA ALA A 113 12.29 -12.94 -15.58
C ALA A 113 11.93 -11.64 -16.32
N TYR A 114 11.51 -10.60 -15.61
CA TYR A 114 11.29 -9.29 -16.21
C TYR A 114 12.59 -8.65 -16.73
N GLU A 115 13.71 -8.76 -16.00
CA GLU A 115 15.03 -8.30 -16.48
C GLU A 115 15.44 -9.01 -17.78
N ALA A 116 15.24 -10.33 -17.86
CA ALA A 116 15.48 -11.10 -19.07
C ALA A 116 14.56 -10.67 -20.23
N ALA A 117 13.27 -10.43 -19.96
CA ALA A 117 12.34 -9.91 -20.94
C ALA A 117 12.76 -8.52 -21.46
N LEU A 118 13.15 -7.62 -20.55
CA LEU A 118 13.61 -6.28 -20.87
C LEU A 118 14.86 -6.30 -21.76
N ALA A 119 15.79 -7.24 -21.52
CA ALA A 119 17.00 -7.39 -22.32
C ALA A 119 16.75 -7.93 -23.75
N LEU A 120 15.61 -8.57 -23.99
CA LEU A 120 15.31 -9.27 -25.26
C LEU A 120 14.24 -8.59 -26.11
N LEU A 121 13.28 -7.90 -25.50
CA LEU A 121 12.17 -7.26 -26.20
C LEU A 121 12.58 -5.89 -26.75
N ALA A 122 12.21 -5.57 -28.00
CA ALA A 122 12.51 -4.27 -28.61
C ALA A 122 11.60 -3.15 -28.09
N ASP A 123 10.33 -3.46 -27.78
CA ASP A 123 9.44 -2.55 -27.05
C ASP A 123 9.60 -2.77 -25.54
N HIS A 124 10.52 -2.02 -24.96
CA HIS A 124 10.83 -2.08 -23.54
C HIS A 124 9.75 -1.46 -22.64
N GLY A 125 8.81 -0.67 -23.21
CA GLY A 125 7.84 0.09 -22.44
C GLY A 125 7.03 -0.79 -21.48
N PRO A 126 6.17 -1.69 -21.98
CA PRO A 126 5.32 -2.53 -21.12
C PRO A 126 6.09 -3.25 -20.00
N VAL A 127 7.24 -3.84 -20.34
CA VAL A 127 8.09 -4.56 -19.37
C VAL A 127 8.64 -3.62 -18.30
N ALA A 128 9.09 -2.42 -18.67
CA ALA A 128 9.55 -1.43 -17.71
C ALA A 128 8.42 -0.92 -16.81
N GLY A 129 7.21 -0.76 -17.33
CA GLY A 129 6.04 -0.44 -16.51
C GLY A 129 5.79 -1.50 -15.44
N ASP A 130 5.78 -2.77 -15.84
CA ASP A 130 5.59 -3.91 -14.93
C ASP A 130 6.72 -4.03 -13.90
N LEU A 131 7.99 -3.87 -14.32
CA LEU A 131 9.16 -3.83 -13.44
C LEU A 131 9.09 -2.69 -12.42
N GLY A 132 8.65 -1.51 -12.85
CA GLY A 132 8.46 -0.37 -11.97
C GLY A 132 7.46 -0.69 -10.87
N ARG A 133 6.33 -1.32 -11.20
CA ARG A 133 5.30 -1.72 -10.22
C ARG A 133 5.81 -2.80 -9.27
N LEU A 134 6.54 -3.79 -9.77
CA LEU A 134 7.16 -4.81 -8.94
C LEU A 134 8.19 -4.20 -7.98
N ALA A 135 9.11 -3.38 -8.49
CA ALA A 135 10.12 -2.70 -7.68
C ALA A 135 9.48 -1.84 -6.58
N PHE A 136 8.40 -1.14 -6.91
CA PHE A 136 7.66 -0.35 -5.93
C PHE A 136 7.03 -1.23 -4.85
N ARG A 137 6.38 -2.34 -5.21
CA ARG A 137 5.82 -3.32 -4.24
C ARG A 137 6.89 -3.93 -3.35
N MET A 138 8.12 -4.06 -3.85
CA MET A 138 9.28 -4.54 -3.10
C MET A 138 9.96 -3.44 -2.26
N ASN A 139 9.33 -2.26 -2.12
CA ASN A 139 9.88 -1.11 -1.41
C ASN A 139 11.24 -0.64 -1.94
N MET A 140 11.38 -0.59 -3.28
CA MET A 140 12.56 -0.10 -4.01
C MET A 140 12.22 1.15 -4.85
N PRO A 141 11.88 2.28 -4.21
CA PRO A 141 11.31 3.44 -4.89
C PRO A 141 12.27 4.09 -5.91
N GLU A 142 13.60 4.05 -5.69
CA GLU A 142 14.58 4.57 -6.65
C GLU A 142 14.57 3.78 -7.96
N LEU A 143 14.45 2.46 -7.87
CA LEU A 143 14.40 1.58 -9.03
C LEU A 143 13.06 1.72 -9.74
N ALA A 144 11.97 1.79 -8.98
CA ALA A 144 10.63 2.04 -9.50
C ALA A 144 10.57 3.35 -10.31
N ALA A 145 11.09 4.45 -9.77
CA ALA A 145 11.11 5.75 -10.44
C ALA A 145 11.87 5.70 -11.78
N LYS A 146 13.00 4.99 -11.85
CA LYS A 146 13.77 4.80 -13.10
C LYS A 146 12.97 4.05 -14.15
N PHE A 147 12.32 2.96 -13.76
CA PHE A 147 11.51 2.15 -14.66
C PHE A 147 10.25 2.87 -15.13
N PHE A 148 9.56 3.60 -14.25
CA PHE A 148 8.42 4.44 -14.65
C PHE A 148 8.83 5.59 -15.56
N ALA A 149 9.99 6.22 -15.32
CA ALA A 149 10.54 7.21 -16.23
C ALA A 149 10.82 6.61 -17.61
N HIS A 150 11.38 5.39 -17.67
CA HIS A 150 11.59 4.67 -18.93
C HIS A 150 10.27 4.32 -19.64
N TYR A 151 9.28 3.79 -18.90
CA TYR A 151 7.94 3.52 -19.41
C TYR A 151 7.32 4.78 -20.06
N ARG A 152 7.47 5.93 -19.41
CA ARG A 152 6.93 7.21 -19.89
C ARG A 152 7.62 7.71 -21.17
N LEU A 153 8.88 7.38 -21.41
CA LEU A 153 9.54 7.71 -22.68
C LEU A 153 8.88 6.98 -23.85
N ALA A 154 8.48 5.72 -23.65
CA ALA A 154 7.73 4.95 -24.64
C ALA A 154 6.27 5.42 -24.74
N ARG A 155 5.72 5.97 -23.66
CA ARG A 155 4.30 6.37 -23.56
C ARG A 155 4.11 7.71 -22.82
N PRO A 156 4.39 8.83 -23.49
CA PRO A 156 4.38 10.14 -22.84
C PRO A 156 2.99 10.62 -22.40
N SER A 157 1.92 10.09 -23.01
CA SER A 157 0.53 10.47 -22.71
C SER A 157 -0.19 9.51 -21.76
N ASP A 158 0.48 8.46 -21.29
CA ASP A 158 -0.12 7.43 -20.45
C ASP A 158 -0.30 7.95 -19.00
N VAL A 159 -1.57 7.99 -18.58
CA VAL A 159 -1.99 8.52 -17.28
C VAL A 159 -1.44 7.66 -16.13
N GLU A 160 -1.50 6.33 -16.26
CA GLU A 160 -1.01 5.41 -15.23
C GLU A 160 0.50 5.59 -15.02
N GLY A 161 1.28 5.67 -16.11
CA GLY A 161 2.72 5.88 -16.06
C GLY A 161 3.12 7.17 -15.37
N ALA A 162 2.41 8.28 -15.66
CA ALA A 162 2.64 9.54 -14.99
C ALA A 162 2.30 9.47 -13.50
N ASN A 163 1.16 8.87 -13.16
CA ASN A 163 0.71 8.67 -11.79
C ASN A 163 1.73 7.84 -10.98
N ASN A 164 2.18 6.71 -11.54
CA ASN A 164 3.11 5.81 -10.88
C ASN A 164 4.48 6.44 -10.66
N LEU A 165 4.98 7.18 -11.64
CA LEU A 165 6.22 7.94 -11.48
C LEU A 165 6.09 8.99 -10.38
N ALA A 166 4.99 9.72 -10.34
CA ALA A 166 4.76 10.73 -9.31
C ALA A 166 4.68 10.13 -7.91
N CYS A 167 4.00 8.98 -7.75
CA CYS A 167 3.99 8.23 -6.49
C CYS A 167 5.41 7.80 -6.08
N ALA A 168 6.19 7.22 -6.99
CA ALA A 168 7.57 6.82 -6.71
C ALA A 168 8.47 8.02 -6.34
N LEU A 169 8.30 9.17 -6.99
CA LEU A 169 9.03 10.39 -6.66
C LEU A 169 8.63 10.95 -5.29
N ARG A 170 7.35 10.87 -4.91
CA ARG A 170 6.88 11.26 -3.59
C ARG A 170 7.52 10.41 -2.48
N GLU A 171 7.59 9.08 -2.65
CA GLU A 171 8.28 8.20 -1.67
C GLU A 171 9.77 8.51 -1.53
N LEU A 172 10.37 9.15 -2.54
CA LEU A 172 11.77 9.60 -2.51
C LEU A 172 11.94 11.02 -1.95
N ASN A 173 10.87 11.66 -1.47
CA ASN A 173 10.85 13.07 -1.10
C ASN A 173 11.32 14.00 -2.24
N ARG A 174 10.90 13.68 -3.47
CA ARG A 174 11.20 14.43 -4.70
C ARG A 174 9.92 15.06 -5.26
N GLU A 175 9.17 15.75 -4.41
CA GLU A 175 7.83 16.27 -4.70
C GLU A 175 7.85 17.31 -5.82
N GLY A 176 8.89 18.15 -5.91
CA GLY A 176 9.03 19.10 -7.01
C GLY A 176 9.04 18.42 -8.38
N GLU A 177 9.71 17.27 -8.51
CA GLU A 177 9.71 16.49 -9.75
C GLU A 177 8.37 15.79 -9.98
N ALA A 178 7.74 15.28 -8.92
CA ALA A 178 6.41 14.68 -9.01
C ALA A 178 5.37 15.69 -9.52
N ILE A 179 5.39 16.92 -9.02
CA ILE A 179 4.52 18.02 -9.44
C ILE A 179 4.70 18.31 -10.93
N GLU A 180 5.93 18.40 -11.43
CA GLU A 180 6.17 18.67 -12.86
C GLU A 180 5.70 17.52 -13.75
N VAL A 181 5.88 16.26 -13.32
CA VAL A 181 5.33 15.08 -14.03
C VAL A 181 3.80 15.16 -14.08
N LEU A 182 3.15 15.45 -12.96
CA LEU A 182 1.69 15.51 -12.86
C LEU A 182 1.11 16.69 -13.67
N LYS A 183 1.73 17.88 -13.60
CA LYS A 183 1.30 19.05 -14.38
C LYS A 183 1.37 18.79 -15.88
N ALA A 184 2.46 18.20 -16.36
CA ALA A 184 2.58 17.85 -17.77
C ALA A 184 1.50 16.84 -18.19
N ALA A 185 1.26 15.81 -17.38
CA ALA A 185 0.26 14.78 -17.66
C ALA A 185 -1.19 15.32 -17.60
N LEU A 186 -1.49 16.21 -16.65
CA LEU A 186 -2.78 16.90 -16.54
C LEU A 186 -3.01 17.87 -17.69
N GLY A 187 -1.97 18.54 -18.17
CA GLY A 187 -2.06 19.40 -19.36
C GLY A 187 -2.48 18.63 -20.61
N ALA A 188 -2.05 17.36 -20.73
CA ALA A 188 -2.47 16.47 -21.82
C ALA A 188 -3.83 15.80 -21.55
N ASN A 189 -4.13 15.47 -20.29
CA ASN A 189 -5.30 14.70 -19.88
C ASN A 189 -6.01 15.37 -18.69
N PRO A 190 -6.71 16.51 -18.88
CA PRO A 190 -7.33 17.24 -17.77
C PRO A 190 -8.49 16.47 -17.11
N GLY A 191 -9.07 15.49 -17.79
CA GLY A 191 -10.10 14.61 -17.22
C GLY A 191 -9.56 13.43 -16.40
N ALA A 192 -8.24 13.31 -16.21
CA ALA A 192 -7.64 12.19 -15.49
C ALA A 192 -7.75 12.37 -13.98
N THR A 193 -8.88 11.95 -13.40
CA THR A 193 -9.20 12.02 -11.97
C THR A 193 -8.05 11.57 -11.05
N ALA A 194 -7.37 10.48 -11.39
CA ALA A 194 -6.27 9.94 -10.58
C ALA A 194 -5.11 10.94 -10.43
N LEU A 195 -4.78 11.71 -11.47
CA LEU A 195 -3.69 12.68 -11.43
C LEU A 195 -4.00 13.87 -10.53
N TRP A 196 -5.26 14.34 -10.52
CA TRP A 196 -5.73 15.38 -9.59
C TRP A 196 -5.59 14.92 -8.14
N ASN A 197 -6.07 13.72 -7.84
CA ASN A 197 -5.91 13.13 -6.51
C ASN A 197 -4.43 13.02 -6.11
N THR A 198 -3.58 12.49 -6.98
CA THR A 198 -2.15 12.31 -6.67
C THR A 198 -1.43 13.64 -6.48
N LEU A 199 -1.79 14.69 -7.23
CA LEU A 199 -1.26 16.03 -7.03
C LEU A 199 -1.66 16.59 -5.66
N GLY A 200 -2.91 16.41 -5.24
CA GLY A 200 -3.35 16.73 -3.88
C GLY A 200 -2.52 16.00 -2.82
N THR A 201 -2.30 14.70 -2.97
CA THR A 201 -1.47 13.94 -2.00
C THR A 201 -0.01 14.40 -1.98
N VAL A 202 0.56 14.78 -3.13
CA VAL A 202 1.92 15.35 -3.19
C VAL A 202 1.99 16.69 -2.45
N LEU A 203 0.96 17.53 -2.54
CA LEU A 203 0.89 18.79 -1.77
C LEU A 203 0.76 18.56 -0.27
N CYS A 204 -0.04 17.58 0.16
CA CYS A 204 -0.06 17.18 1.58
C CYS A 204 1.33 16.76 2.05
N ASN A 205 2.10 16.02 1.24
CA ASN A 205 3.44 15.55 1.63
C ASN A 205 4.45 16.67 1.89
N ILE A 206 4.30 17.82 1.21
CA ILE A 206 5.12 19.02 1.47
C ILE A 206 4.51 19.94 2.55
N GLY A 207 3.46 19.51 3.23
CA GLY A 207 2.78 20.26 4.30
C GLY A 207 1.73 21.28 3.82
N ASP A 208 1.39 21.30 2.53
CA ASP A 208 0.34 22.19 1.99
C ASP A 208 -1.03 21.52 1.97
N ALA A 209 -1.55 21.23 3.17
CA ALA A 209 -2.87 20.62 3.35
C ALA A 209 -4.00 21.55 2.84
N ALA A 210 -3.85 22.87 2.93
CA ALA A 210 -4.84 23.82 2.44
C ALA A 210 -4.90 23.83 0.90
N GLY A 211 -3.73 23.88 0.24
CA GLY A 211 -3.64 23.84 -1.22
C GLY A 211 -4.10 22.51 -1.81
N SER A 212 -3.90 21.39 -1.11
CA SER A 212 -4.29 20.06 -1.60
C SER A 212 -5.80 19.89 -1.78
N ILE A 213 -6.62 20.55 -0.96
CA ILE A 213 -8.10 20.48 -1.01
C ILE A 213 -8.61 20.79 -2.42
N VAL A 214 -8.06 21.81 -3.09
CA VAL A 214 -8.47 22.21 -4.45
C VAL A 214 -8.32 21.06 -5.45
N PHE A 215 -7.26 20.26 -5.33
CA PHE A 215 -7.00 19.15 -6.24
C PHE A 215 -7.86 17.93 -5.91
N PHE A 216 -8.14 17.67 -4.64
CA PHE A 216 -9.12 16.64 -4.26
C PHE A 216 -10.55 17.02 -4.68
N ASP A 217 -10.92 18.29 -4.55
CA ASP A 217 -12.21 18.81 -5.00
C ASP A 217 -12.37 18.64 -6.51
N GLU A 218 -11.33 18.90 -7.30
CA GLU A 218 -11.36 18.68 -8.74
C GLU A 218 -11.46 17.19 -9.10
N ALA A 219 -10.74 16.32 -8.39
CA ALA A 219 -10.89 14.87 -8.55
C ALA A 219 -12.34 14.43 -8.26
N LEU A 220 -12.96 14.94 -7.19
CA LEU A 220 -14.33 14.62 -6.81
C LEU A 220 -15.37 15.27 -7.72
N ARG A 221 -15.07 16.42 -8.34
CA ARG A 221 -15.90 17.03 -9.38
C ARG A 221 -15.96 16.15 -10.63
N LEU A 222 -14.83 15.54 -11.02
CA LEU A 222 -14.72 14.64 -12.15
C LEU A 222 -15.30 13.26 -11.87
N ALA A 223 -15.12 12.75 -10.64
CA ALA A 223 -15.62 11.45 -10.19
C ALA A 223 -16.19 11.56 -8.76
N PRO A 224 -17.49 11.86 -8.61
CA PRO A 224 -18.13 12.09 -7.30
C PRO A 224 -18.15 10.89 -6.35
N ASP A 225 -17.87 9.70 -6.84
CA ASP A 225 -17.80 8.43 -6.11
C ASP A 225 -16.36 7.94 -5.88
N PHE A 226 -15.36 8.79 -6.15
CA PHE A 226 -13.96 8.41 -6.04
C PHE A 226 -13.49 8.33 -4.58
N ALA A 227 -13.65 7.14 -4.00
CA ALA A 227 -13.36 6.89 -2.58
C ALA A 227 -11.97 7.33 -2.11
N LYS A 228 -10.93 7.14 -2.94
CA LYS A 228 -9.56 7.54 -2.60
C LYS A 228 -9.42 9.05 -2.43
N ALA A 229 -10.10 9.86 -3.24
CA ALA A 229 -10.06 11.32 -3.11
C ALA A 229 -10.77 11.79 -1.84
N TYR A 230 -11.91 11.19 -1.48
CA TYR A 230 -12.54 11.47 -0.18
C TYR A 230 -11.62 11.10 0.99
N HIS A 231 -11.02 9.91 0.96
CA HIS A 231 -10.11 9.45 2.01
C HIS A 231 -8.91 10.38 2.18
N ASN A 232 -8.27 10.79 1.09
CA ASN A 232 -7.13 11.70 1.13
C ASN A 232 -7.53 13.11 1.56
N ARG A 233 -8.69 13.61 1.11
CA ARG A 233 -9.23 14.90 1.56
C ARG A 233 -9.59 14.89 3.04
N ALA A 234 -10.06 13.75 3.58
CA ALA A 234 -10.29 13.60 5.01
C ALA A 234 -9.02 13.80 5.82
N PHE A 235 -7.89 13.21 5.40
CA PHE A 235 -6.60 13.45 6.05
C PHE A 235 -6.15 14.91 5.97
N ALA A 236 -6.25 15.54 4.78
CA ALA A 236 -5.92 16.95 4.65
C ALA A 236 -6.78 17.84 5.58
N LYS A 237 -8.06 17.52 5.74
CA LYS A 237 -8.96 18.22 6.68
C LYS A 237 -8.57 17.99 8.14
N LEU A 238 -8.08 16.81 8.51
CA LEU A 238 -7.56 16.58 9.86
C LEU A 238 -6.34 17.45 10.15
N ASP A 239 -5.42 17.57 9.19
CA ASP A 239 -4.24 18.44 9.33
C ASP A 239 -4.63 19.92 9.50
N LEU A 240 -5.78 20.33 8.93
CA LEU A 240 -6.38 21.65 9.09
C LEU A 240 -7.24 21.80 10.35
N GLY A 241 -7.48 20.74 11.11
CA GLY A 241 -8.37 20.72 12.28
C GLY A 241 -9.87 20.71 11.94
N GLU A 242 -10.25 20.46 10.69
CA GLU A 242 -11.63 20.33 10.23
C GLU A 242 -12.18 18.92 10.48
N ILE A 243 -12.19 18.49 11.74
CA ILE A 243 -12.37 17.07 12.11
C ILE A 243 -13.75 16.53 11.71
N GLU A 244 -14.83 17.32 11.83
CA GLU A 244 -16.17 16.92 11.39
C GLU A 244 -16.25 16.75 9.87
N GLY A 245 -15.57 17.63 9.12
CA GLY A 245 -15.48 17.55 7.67
C GLY A 245 -14.68 16.33 7.22
N ALA A 246 -13.63 15.98 7.96
CA ALA A 246 -12.85 14.77 7.75
C ALA A 246 -13.69 13.51 7.99
N LEU A 247 -14.50 13.48 9.06
CA LEU A 247 -15.40 12.35 9.32
C LEU A 247 -16.38 12.15 8.17
N ALA A 248 -17.01 13.22 7.69
CA ALA A 248 -17.95 13.16 6.58
C ALA A 248 -17.31 12.61 5.28
N ASP A 249 -16.08 13.05 4.98
CA ASP A 249 -15.32 12.54 3.83
C ASP A 249 -14.92 11.07 4.03
N CYS A 250 -14.47 10.68 5.22
CA CYS A 250 -14.14 9.29 5.52
C CYS A 250 -15.35 8.36 5.36
N GLU A 251 -16.53 8.78 5.83
CA GLU A 251 -17.78 8.04 5.65
C GLU A 251 -18.22 8.00 4.18
N ALA A 252 -17.95 9.04 3.40
CA ALA A 252 -18.18 9.03 1.95
C ALA A 252 -17.25 8.04 1.23
N ALA A 253 -15.97 8.00 1.61
CA ALA A 253 -14.99 7.06 1.05
C ALA A 253 -15.42 5.60 1.25
N MET A 254 -15.96 5.27 2.42
CA MET A 254 -16.40 3.91 2.76
C MET A 254 -17.62 3.41 1.97
N ARG A 255 -18.34 4.28 1.24
CA ARG A 255 -19.53 3.87 0.46
C ARG A 255 -19.18 3.06 -0.78
N ASN A 256 -18.02 3.30 -1.37
CA ASN A 256 -17.56 2.64 -2.59
C ASN A 256 -16.06 2.31 -2.52
N PRO A 257 -15.62 1.44 -1.58
CA PRO A 257 -14.22 1.12 -1.41
C PRO A 257 -13.70 0.34 -2.63
N GLY A 258 -12.47 0.62 -3.06
CA GLY A 258 -11.88 -0.06 -4.22
C GLY A 258 -11.51 -1.52 -3.95
N SER A 259 -11.35 -1.89 -2.67
CA SER A 259 -10.99 -3.24 -2.23
C SER A 259 -11.41 -3.47 -0.77
N PRO A 260 -11.41 -4.73 -0.27
CA PRO A 260 -11.56 -5.00 1.15
C PRO A 260 -10.48 -4.35 2.02
N GLU A 261 -9.26 -4.23 1.48
CA GLU A 261 -8.15 -3.54 2.15
C GLU A 261 -8.42 -2.04 2.27
N ASP A 262 -8.90 -1.40 1.18
CA ASP A 262 -9.31 0.01 1.17
C ASP A 262 -10.38 0.26 2.23
N LEU A 263 -11.40 -0.60 2.30
CA LEU A 263 -12.45 -0.49 3.31
C LEU A 263 -11.89 -0.58 4.73
N ALA A 264 -11.00 -1.55 5.00
CA ALA A 264 -10.39 -1.71 6.32
C ALA A 264 -9.54 -0.50 6.71
N MET A 265 -8.76 0.05 5.77
CA MET A 265 -8.00 1.29 5.98
C MET A 265 -8.92 2.48 6.29
N MET A 266 -10.01 2.63 5.53
CA MET A 266 -10.98 3.71 5.76
C MET A 266 -11.74 3.55 7.08
N GLN A 267 -12.06 2.32 7.50
CA GLN A 267 -12.64 2.05 8.81
C GLN A 267 -11.68 2.41 9.95
N PHE A 268 -10.40 2.11 9.77
CA PHE A 268 -9.37 2.47 10.74
C PHE A 268 -9.20 4.00 10.83
N ALA A 269 -9.16 4.70 9.69
CA ALA A 269 -9.16 6.16 9.66
C ALA A 269 -10.41 6.75 10.33
N ARG A 270 -11.60 6.18 10.09
CA ARG A 270 -12.83 6.61 10.77
C ARG A 270 -12.71 6.46 12.29
N ALA A 271 -12.12 5.37 12.77
CA ALA A 271 -11.92 5.14 14.20
C ALA A 271 -11.05 6.23 14.83
N THR A 272 -9.92 6.58 14.21
CA THR A 272 -9.02 7.63 14.73
C THR A 272 -9.71 8.99 14.75
N ILE A 273 -10.49 9.31 13.72
CA ILE A 273 -11.28 10.55 13.65
C ILE A 273 -12.32 10.61 14.78
N LEU A 274 -13.05 9.51 15.03
CA LEU A 274 -14.04 9.45 16.12
C LEU A 274 -13.40 9.61 17.50
N LEU A 275 -12.24 9.01 17.72
CA LEU A 275 -11.48 9.18 18.96
C LEU A 275 -11.03 10.65 19.12
N ALA A 276 -10.56 11.30 18.05
CA ALA A 276 -10.18 12.72 18.06
C ALA A 276 -11.37 13.65 18.36
N LEU A 277 -12.58 13.29 17.93
CA LEU A 277 -13.83 14.00 18.27
C LEU A 277 -14.33 13.74 19.70
N GLY A 278 -13.66 12.87 20.47
CA GLY A 278 -14.13 12.45 21.79
C GLY A 278 -15.34 11.50 21.75
N ARG A 279 -15.69 10.95 20.57
CA ARG A 279 -16.71 9.90 20.42
C ARG A 279 -16.11 8.53 20.77
N VAL A 280 -15.67 8.42 22.03
CA VAL A 280 -14.79 7.35 22.51
C VAL A 280 -15.36 5.95 22.26
N ALA A 281 -16.63 5.72 22.60
CA ALA A 281 -17.26 4.40 22.43
C ALA A 281 -17.28 3.95 20.97
N GLU A 282 -17.75 4.81 20.07
CA GLU A 282 -17.82 4.53 18.63
C GLU A 282 -16.42 4.41 18.00
N GLY A 283 -15.48 5.24 18.47
CA GLY A 283 -14.09 5.20 18.04
C GLY A 283 -13.44 3.87 18.37
N TRP A 284 -13.56 3.39 19.61
CA TRP A 284 -13.01 2.09 20.00
C TRP A 284 -13.67 0.90 19.30
N GLU A 285 -14.99 0.95 19.09
CA GLU A 285 -15.69 -0.08 18.31
C GLU A 285 -15.14 -0.16 16.87
N ALA A 286 -14.99 1.00 16.22
CA ALA A 286 -14.42 1.06 14.87
C ALA A 286 -12.92 0.70 14.83
N TYR A 287 -12.17 0.94 15.91
CA TYR A 287 -10.72 0.70 16.01
C TYR A 287 -10.34 -0.78 15.89
N GLU A 288 -11.30 -1.70 16.05
CA GLU A 288 -11.11 -3.12 15.79
C GLU A 288 -10.77 -3.45 14.34
N SER A 289 -11.08 -2.54 13.40
CA SER A 289 -10.70 -2.66 11.99
C SER A 289 -9.20 -2.84 11.75
N ARG A 290 -8.33 -2.43 12.69
CA ARG A 290 -6.87 -2.67 12.62
C ARG A 290 -6.48 -4.15 12.58
N PHE A 291 -7.37 -5.04 13.05
CA PHE A 291 -7.19 -6.49 12.98
C PHE A 291 -7.83 -7.11 11.75
N SER A 292 -8.35 -6.31 10.82
CA SER A 292 -8.98 -6.83 9.61
C SER A 292 -8.00 -7.75 8.88
N PRO A 293 -8.41 -8.98 8.50
CA PRO A 293 -7.57 -9.89 7.74
C PRO A 293 -7.28 -9.38 6.32
N ALA A 294 -7.97 -8.32 5.88
CA ALA A 294 -7.71 -7.64 4.61
C ALA A 294 -6.45 -6.74 4.66
N LEU A 295 -5.99 -6.35 5.85
CA LEU A 295 -4.77 -5.57 6.00
C LEU A 295 -3.57 -6.52 6.06
N THR A 296 -2.58 -6.28 5.21
CA THR A 296 -1.38 -7.12 5.11
C THR A 296 -0.54 -7.07 6.39
N ASP A 297 -0.47 -5.88 7.00
CA ASP A 297 0.32 -5.60 8.22
C ASP A 297 -0.50 -5.75 9.51
N ALA A 298 -1.74 -6.26 9.43
CA ALA A 298 -2.56 -6.45 10.62
C ALA A 298 -1.83 -7.35 11.64
N PRO A 299 -1.74 -6.93 12.92
CA PRO A 299 -1.17 -7.76 13.96
C PRO A 299 -1.97 -9.07 14.12
N ARG A 300 -1.26 -10.19 14.14
CA ARG A 300 -1.84 -11.53 14.31
C ARG A 300 -1.35 -12.14 15.62
N PHE A 301 -2.27 -12.30 16.57
CA PHE A 301 -1.94 -12.93 17.85
C PHE A 301 -2.05 -14.46 17.74
N GLN A 302 -0.94 -15.14 18.05
CA GLN A 302 -0.92 -16.60 18.23
C GLN A 302 -0.87 -16.95 19.72
N ILE A 303 -1.82 -16.40 20.47
CA ILE A 303 -1.94 -16.62 21.91
C ILE A 303 -3.07 -17.66 22.13
N PRO A 304 -2.79 -18.82 22.76
CA PRO A 304 -3.83 -19.79 23.08
C PRO A 304 -4.91 -19.19 23.98
N GLY A 305 -6.17 -19.28 23.58
CA GLY A 305 -7.31 -18.82 24.37
C GLY A 305 -8.34 -18.06 23.54
N THR A 306 -9.37 -17.56 24.22
CA THR A 306 -10.42 -16.73 23.62
C THR A 306 -10.13 -15.27 23.93
N ARG A 307 -10.13 -14.41 22.91
CA ARG A 307 -10.00 -12.96 23.11
C ARG A 307 -11.17 -12.45 23.96
N TRP A 308 -10.86 -11.66 24.99
CA TRP A 308 -11.90 -11.02 25.79
C TRP A 308 -12.65 -10.00 24.94
N SER A 309 -13.99 -10.10 24.96
CA SER A 309 -14.91 -9.22 24.24
C SER A 309 -16.11 -8.83 25.12
N GLY A 310 -15.86 -8.63 26.43
CA GLY A 310 -16.85 -8.20 27.41
C GLY A 310 -17.49 -9.33 28.22
N GLN A 311 -16.91 -10.53 28.24
CA GLN A 311 -17.36 -11.60 29.13
C GLN A 311 -17.07 -11.24 30.61
N ASP A 312 -17.87 -11.80 31.52
CA ASP A 312 -17.60 -11.73 32.96
C ASP A 312 -16.26 -12.36 33.32
N LEU A 313 -15.44 -11.63 34.09
CA LEU A 313 -14.09 -12.01 34.47
C LEU A 313 -14.03 -12.73 35.83
N LYS A 314 -15.12 -12.77 36.61
CA LYS A 314 -15.10 -13.29 37.97
C LYS A 314 -14.64 -14.75 38.05
N GLY A 315 -13.56 -14.99 38.79
CA GLY A 315 -12.92 -16.30 38.95
C GLY A 315 -12.28 -16.86 37.67
N LYS A 316 -12.06 -16.03 36.64
CA LYS A 316 -11.44 -16.42 35.37
C LYS A 316 -9.94 -16.12 35.36
N SER A 317 -9.26 -16.71 34.39
CA SER A 317 -7.89 -16.34 34.06
C SER A 317 -7.89 -15.37 32.89
N LEU A 318 -7.27 -14.20 33.05
CA LEU A 318 -7.09 -13.21 31.99
C LEU A 318 -5.59 -13.04 31.72
N MET A 319 -5.21 -13.08 30.44
CA MET A 319 -3.88 -12.70 29.98
C MET A 319 -3.98 -11.36 29.25
N ILE A 320 -3.22 -10.37 29.70
CA ILE A 320 -3.05 -9.09 29.01
C ILE A 320 -1.73 -9.13 28.27
N THR A 321 -1.79 -8.84 26.97
CA THR A 321 -0.61 -8.64 26.11
C THR A 321 -0.58 -7.21 25.64
N THR A 322 0.64 -6.70 25.45
CA THR A 322 0.85 -5.42 24.79
C THR A 322 0.70 -5.59 23.27
N GLU A 323 0.26 -4.53 22.60
CA GLU A 323 0.10 -4.47 21.14
C GLU A 323 0.84 -3.26 20.56
N GLN A 324 0.67 -2.10 21.20
CA GLN A 324 1.16 -0.81 20.73
C GLN A 324 2.45 -0.39 21.46
N GLY A 325 2.73 0.91 21.50
CA GLY A 325 3.95 1.44 22.07
C GLY A 325 3.97 1.47 23.60
N LEU A 326 5.17 1.66 24.17
CA LEU A 326 5.40 1.78 25.62
C LEU A 326 4.53 2.86 26.29
N GLY A 327 4.23 3.95 25.58
CA GLY A 327 3.34 5.01 26.08
C GLY A 327 1.95 4.48 26.40
N ASP A 328 1.38 3.67 25.50
CA ASP A 328 0.06 3.05 25.70
C ASP A 328 0.12 2.02 26.82
N GLU A 329 1.19 1.22 26.89
CA GLU A 329 1.39 0.26 27.98
C GLU A 329 1.33 0.96 29.35
N VAL A 330 2.05 2.07 29.51
CA VAL A 330 2.06 2.86 30.75
C VAL A 330 0.70 3.52 31.01
N MET A 331 0.08 4.09 29.97
CA MET A 331 -1.22 4.75 30.10
C MET A 331 -2.29 3.76 30.56
N PHE A 332 -2.41 2.59 29.92
CA PHE A 332 -3.42 1.59 30.21
C PHE A 332 -3.10 0.70 31.41
N ALA A 333 -1.84 0.64 31.88
CA ALA A 333 -1.50 -0.05 33.13
C ALA A 333 -2.28 0.49 34.35
N ASN A 334 -2.77 1.73 34.28
CA ASN A 334 -3.63 2.28 35.33
C ASN A 334 -4.99 1.57 35.46
N MET A 335 -5.39 0.77 34.47
CA MET A 335 -6.63 -0.04 34.51
C MET A 335 -6.43 -1.41 35.16
N LEU A 336 -5.18 -1.80 35.47
CA LEU A 336 -4.90 -3.10 36.10
C LEU A 336 -5.62 -3.31 37.44
N PRO A 337 -5.74 -2.31 38.34
CA PRO A 337 -6.50 -2.48 39.58
C PRO A 337 -7.97 -2.85 39.35
N ASP A 338 -8.64 -2.16 38.42
CA ASP A 338 -10.04 -2.43 38.08
C ASP A 338 -10.22 -3.83 37.50
N ILE A 339 -9.25 -4.28 36.69
CA ILE A 339 -9.22 -5.64 36.14
C ILE A 339 -9.03 -6.68 37.25
N VAL A 340 -8.12 -6.45 38.20
CA VAL A 340 -7.91 -7.34 39.35
C VAL A 340 -9.18 -7.44 40.20
N GLU A 341 -9.88 -6.32 40.42
CA GLU A 341 -11.16 -6.30 41.11
C GLU A 341 -12.23 -7.12 40.36
N ALA A 342 -12.34 -6.94 39.05
CA ALA A 342 -13.29 -7.67 38.20
C ALA A 342 -13.02 -9.19 38.15
N ILE A 343 -11.74 -9.59 38.16
CA ILE A 343 -11.33 -10.99 38.21
C ILE A 343 -11.66 -11.61 39.58
N GLY A 344 -11.45 -10.86 40.67
CA GLY A 344 -11.72 -11.30 42.03
C GLY A 344 -10.70 -12.31 42.57
N PRO A 345 -10.87 -12.74 43.84
CA PRO A 345 -9.84 -13.48 44.58
C PRO A 345 -9.58 -14.90 44.06
N ASP A 346 -10.54 -15.50 43.35
CA ASP A 346 -10.46 -16.86 42.83
C ASP A 346 -9.93 -16.93 41.38
N GLY A 347 -9.63 -15.78 40.78
CA GLY A 347 -9.13 -15.70 39.40
C GLY A 347 -7.63 -15.47 39.30
N PHE A 348 -7.13 -15.32 38.07
CA PHE A 348 -5.70 -15.18 37.80
C PHE A 348 -5.42 -14.16 36.70
N LEU A 349 -4.56 -13.18 36.97
CA LEU A 349 -4.10 -12.21 35.98
C LEU A 349 -2.66 -12.53 35.55
N SER A 350 -2.44 -12.70 34.25
CA SER A 350 -1.12 -12.79 33.64
C SER A 350 -0.84 -11.56 32.79
N LEU A 351 0.35 -10.98 32.93
CA LEU A 351 0.81 -9.88 32.08
C LEU A 351 1.96 -10.38 31.22
N ALA A 352 1.80 -10.33 29.90
CA ALA A 352 2.93 -10.46 28.98
C ALA A 352 3.62 -9.10 28.89
N VAL A 353 4.81 -9.03 29.49
CA VAL A 353 5.65 -7.84 29.48
C VAL A 353 6.93 -8.16 28.71
N GLU A 354 7.33 -7.25 27.83
CA GLU A 354 8.66 -7.30 27.25
C GLU A 354 9.66 -6.78 28.27
N ARG A 355 10.76 -7.52 28.48
CA ARG A 355 11.86 -7.02 29.28
C ARG A 355 12.54 -5.89 28.51
N ARG A 356 12.28 -4.65 28.91
CA ARG A 356 12.89 -3.45 28.35
C ARG A 356 13.80 -2.84 29.42
N LEU A 357 15.10 -2.76 29.08
CA LEU A 357 16.24 -2.17 29.81
C LEU A 357 16.21 -2.29 31.33
#